data_AF-K1XMZ0-F1
#
_entry.id   AF-K1XMZ0-F1
#
_cell.length_a   1.000
_cell.length_b   1.000
_cell.length_c   1.000
_cell.angle_alpha   90.00
_cell.angle_beta   90.00
_cell.angle_gamma   90.00
#
_symmetry.space_group_name_H-M   'P 1'
#
loop_
_entity.id
_entity.type
_entity.pdbx_description
1 polymer ?
#
loop_
_entity_poly.entity_id
_entity_poly.type
_entity_poly.pdbx_seq_one_letter_code
_entity_poly.pdbx_strand_id
1 'polypeptide(L)' 'MSPIIEIDNILVSSAILTEMFACDYEKCHGVCCVIGDSGAPLEEKECNLLKEEQGKISKHLRQEGIRAIRAQ' A
#
# COMPACT_ATOMS: atom_id res chain seq x y z
N MET A 1 26.54 0.81 -0.19
CA MET A 1 26.15 -0.60 -0.08
C MET A 1 25.76 -0.84 1.36
N SER A 2 24.50 -1.18 1.62
CA SER A 2 24.06 -1.50 2.98
C SER A 2 24.61 -2.89 3.36
N PRO A 3 25.17 -3.08 4.57
CA PRO A 3 25.63 -4.39 5.00
C PRO A 3 24.48 -5.41 5.07
N ILE A 4 24.81 -6.70 5.06
CA ILE A 4 23.86 -7.80 5.27
C ILE A 4 24.15 -8.41 6.65
N ILE A 5 23.10 -8.69 7.40
CA ILE A 5 23.14 -9.31 8.73
C ILE A 5 22.69 -10.76 8.58
N GLU A 6 23.47 -11.71 9.07
CA GLU A 6 23.09 -13.12 9.12
C GLU A 6 22.49 -13.44 10.49
N ILE A 7 21.30 -14.06 10.49
CA ILE A 7 20.65 -14.59 11.70
C ILE A 7 20.28 -16.04 11.40
N ASP A 8 20.90 -16.97 12.12
CA ASP A 8 20.86 -18.41 11.83
C ASP A 8 21.23 -18.68 10.35
N ASN A 9 20.28 -19.13 9.54
CA ASN A 9 20.46 -19.40 8.11
C ASN A 9 19.69 -18.40 7.22
N ILE A 10 19.39 -17.21 7.74
CA ILE A 10 18.62 -16.17 7.05
C ILE A 10 19.50 -14.93 6.84
N LEU A 11 19.59 -14.47 5.59
CA LEU A 11 20.24 -13.21 5.24
C LEU A 11 19.24 -12.06 5.34
N VAL A 12 19.49 -11.14 6.25
CA VAL A 12 18.63 -9.99 6.56
C VAL A 12 19.33 -8.70 6.09
N SER A 13 18.60 -7.86 5.36
CA SER A 13 19.12 -6.53 5.00
C SER A 13 19.34 -5.69 6.25
N SER A 14 20.50 -5.02 6.38
CA SER A 14 20.73 -4.11 7.51
C SER A 14 19.79 -2.91 7.54
N ALA A 15 19.03 -2.67 6.46
CA ALA A 15 17.99 -1.65 6.41
C ALA A 15 16.95 -1.83 7.53
N ILE A 16 16.76 -3.04 8.06
CA ILE A 16 15.86 -3.28 9.19
C ILE A 16 16.21 -2.47 10.46
N LEU A 17 17.46 -2.04 10.60
CA LEU A 17 17.93 -1.24 11.75
C LEU A 17 17.63 0.25 11.59
N THR A 18 17.39 0.72 10.36
CA THR A 18 17.26 2.15 10.03
C THR A 18 15.90 2.51 9.46
N GLU A 19 15.27 1.59 8.72
CA GLU A 19 13.97 1.78 8.11
C GLU A 19 12.84 1.53 9.10
N MET A 20 11.83 2.38 9.05
CA MET A 20 10.67 2.29 9.93
C MET A 20 9.67 1.28 9.34
N PHE A 21 9.37 0.21 10.09
CA PHE A 21 8.38 -0.78 9.68
C PHE A 21 6.96 -0.20 9.59
N ALA A 22 6.65 0.81 10.41
CA ALA A 22 5.39 1.53 10.39
C ALA A 22 5.58 2.95 9.83
N CYS A 23 4.60 3.41 9.05
CA CYS A 23 4.59 4.78 8.55
C CYS A 23 4.49 5.78 9.71
N ASP A 24 5.32 6.82 9.66
CA ASP A 24 5.15 8.01 10.48
C ASP A 24 4.07 8.90 9.84
N TYR A 25 2.82 8.70 10.26
CA TYR A 25 1.66 9.36 9.66
C TYR A 25 1.68 10.89 9.84
N GLU A 26 2.20 11.37 10.98
CA GLU A 26 2.32 12.81 11.23
C GLU A 26 3.32 13.47 10.30
N LYS A 27 4.36 12.75 9.86
CA LYS A 27 5.33 13.26 8.87
C LYS A 27 4.86 13.10 7.43
N CYS A 28 4.27 11.95 7.09
CA CYS A 28 3.98 11.64 5.69
C CYS A 28 2.58 12.13 5.25
N HIS A 29 1.64 12.30 6.17
CA HIS A 29 0.23 12.62 5.88
C HIS A 29 -0.40 11.70 4.81
N GLY A 30 0.08 10.45 4.71
CA GLY A 30 -0.36 9.47 3.71
C GLY A 30 0.20 9.68 2.30
N VAL A 31 1.12 10.63 2.07
CA VAL A 31 1.68 10.91 0.74
C VAL A 31 2.36 9.67 0.15
N CYS A 32 3.12 8.92 0.95
CA CYS A 32 3.78 7.68 0.52
C CYS A 32 2.81 6.60 0.02
N CYS A 33 1.56 6.60 0.51
CA CYS A 33 0.51 5.69 0.07
C CYS A 33 -0.21 6.13 -1.21
N VAL A 34 0.00 7.39 -1.63
CA VAL A 34 -0.62 7.98 -2.84
C VAL A 34 0.38 8.06 -3.99
N ILE A 35 1.65 8.38 -3.71
CA ILE A 35 2.73 8.43 -4.72
C ILE A 35 3.62 7.17 -4.77
N GLY A 36 3.40 6.20 -3.89
CA GLY A 36 4.05 4.89 -3.98
C GLY A 36 3.41 4.00 -5.06
N ASP A 37 4.22 3.24 -5.78
CA ASP A 37 3.77 2.35 -6.87
C ASP A 37 3.08 1.06 -6.38
N SER A 38 3.12 0.78 -5.08
CA SER A 38 2.56 -0.44 -4.48
C SER A 38 1.74 -0.07 -3.27
N GLY A 39 0.47 0.30 -3.51
CA GLY A 39 -0.53 0.31 -2.46
C GLY A 39 -0.65 -1.06 -1.78
N ALA A 40 -1.40 -1.14 -0.69
CA ALA A 40 -1.63 -2.41 -0.02
C ALA A 40 -2.24 -3.43 -1.00
N PRO A 41 -1.67 -4.64 -1.13
CA PRO A 41 -2.25 -5.69 -1.96
C PRO A 41 -3.61 -6.11 -1.37
N LEU A 42 -4.57 -6.37 -2.25
CA LEU A 42 -5.90 -6.86 -1.89
C LEU A 42 -6.01 -8.35 -2.20
N GLU A 43 -6.69 -9.08 -1.32
CA GLU A 43 -7.14 -10.44 -1.59
C GLU A 43 -8.32 -10.44 -2.57
N GLU A 44 -8.50 -11.55 -3.30
CA GLU A 44 -9.60 -11.71 -4.27
C GLU A 44 -10.99 -11.51 -3.61
N LYS A 45 -11.15 -12.00 -2.37
CA LYS A 45 -12.36 -11.81 -1.59
C LYS A 45 -12.68 -10.33 -1.31
N GLU A 46 -11.64 -9.52 -1.09
CA GLU A 46 -11.77 -8.08 -0.84
C GLU A 46 -12.16 -7.35 -2.12
N CYS A 47 -11.59 -7.75 -3.26
CA CYS A 47 -11.96 -7.24 -4.58
C CYS A 47 -13.44 -7.49 -4.91
N ASN A 48 -13.97 -8.67 -4.57
CA ASN A 48 -15.38 -9.00 -4.80
C ASN A 48 -16.31 -8.11 -3.94
N LEU A 49 -15.98 -7.94 -2.66
CA LEU A 49 -16.73 -7.06 -1.76
C LEU A 49 -16.76 -5.61 -2.28
N LEU A 50 -15.64 -5.10 -2.77
CA LEU A 50 -15.55 -3.73 -3.32
C LEU A 50 -16.42 -3.54 -4.56
N LYS A 51 -16.54 -4.57 -5.42
CA LYS A 51 -17.42 -4.54 -6.60
C LYS A 51 -18.90 -4.51 -6.19
N GLU A 52 -19.30 -5.34 -5.24
CA GLU A 52 -20.68 -5.38 -4.72
C GLU A 52 -21.10 -4.03 -4.09
N GLU A 53 -20.18 -3.41 -3.35
CA GLU A 53 -20.41 -2.15 -2.65
C GLU A 53 -20.13 -0.89 -3.50
N GLN A 54 -19.73 -1.06 -4.77
CA GLN A 54 -19.31 0.03 -5.65
C GLN A 54 -20.35 1.16 -5.72
N GLY A 55 -21.64 0.84 -5.76
CA GLY A 55 -22.72 1.84 -5.80
C GLY A 55 -22.75 2.74 -4.55
N LYS A 56 -22.44 2.19 -3.37
CA LYS A 56 -22.42 2.95 -2.11
C LYS A 56 -21.16 3.79 -1.98
N ILE A 57 -20.03 3.28 -2.46
CA ILE A 57 -18.70 3.90 -2.34
C ILE A 57 -18.49 4.98 -3.39
N SER A 58 -19.03 4.82 -4.61
CA SER A 58 -18.76 5.73 -5.75
C SER A 58 -19.04 7.20 -5.47
N LYS A 59 -20.02 7.51 -4.60
CA LYS A 59 -20.36 8.88 -4.21
C LYS A 59 -19.26 9.59 -3.40
N HIS A 60 -18.32 8.84 -2.84
CA HIS A 60 -17.19 9.33 -2.05
C HIS A 60 -15.88 9.39 -2.85
N LEU A 61 -15.86 8.83 -4.06
CA LEU A 61 -14.67 8.80 -4.89
C LEU A 61 -14.50 10.10 -5.68
N ARG A 62 -13.25 10.53 -5.83
CA ARG A 62 -12.89 11.59 -6.78
C ARG A 62 -13.17 11.12 -8.22
N GLN A 63 -13.43 12.06 -9.12
CA GLN A 63 -13.68 11.76 -10.54
C GLN A 63 -12.56 10.93 -11.20
N GLU A 64 -11.31 11.17 -10.80
CA GLU A 64 -10.14 10.40 -11.24
C GLU A 64 -10.24 8.92 -10.84
N GLY A 65 -10.64 8.65 -9.59
CA GLY A 65 -10.84 7.28 -9.09
C GLY A 65 -11.98 6.57 -9.82
N ILE A 66 -13.08 7.27 -10.11
CA ILE A 66 -14.20 6.71 -10.88
C ILE A 66 -13.74 6.35 -12.31
N ARG A 67 -12.95 7.21 -12.95
CA ARG A 67 -12.39 6.94 -14.29
C ARG A 67 -11.43 5.75 -14.26
N ALA A 68 -10.55 5.66 -13.27
CA ALA A 68 -9.61 4.55 -13.12
C ALA A 68 -10.33 3.20 -12.99
N ILE A 69 -11.38 3.13 -12.15
CA ILE A 69 -12.17 1.91 -11.97
C ILE A 69 -12.89 1.49 -13.27
N ARG A 70 -13.35 2.46 -14.08
CA ARG A 70 -14.00 2.19 -15.38
C ARG A 70 -13.03 1.74 -16.48
N ALA A 71 -11.73 1.97 -16.31
CA ALA A 71 -10.70 1.64 -17.28
C ALA A 71 -10.05 0.26 -17.03
N GLN A 72 -10.34 -0.36 -15.89
CA GLN A 72 -9.98 -1.75 -15.57
C GLN A 72 -10.99 -2.72 -16.19
#